data_AF-A0A6P8UZ73-F1
#
_entry.id   AF-A0A6P8UZ73-F1
#
_cell.length_a   1.000
_cell.length_b   1.000
_cell.length_c   1.000
_cell.angle_alpha   90.00
_cell.angle_beta   90.00
_cell.angle_gamma   90.00
#
_symmetry.space_group_name_H-M   'P 1'
#
loop_
_entity.id
_entity.type
_entity.pdbx_description
1 polymer ?
#
loop_
_entity_poly.entity_id
_entity_poly.type
_entity_poly.pdbx_seq_one_letter_code
_entity_poly.pdbx_strand_id
1 'polypeptide(L)'
;MLQTEGRPLVLGGAGRADSPGHCAKFGTYTTMELESNVVLDLQLVQSNECGGSYHMELEGLKRMVAFFEDILEIGTLVTDRHRQIAKWIRENMPYTKHLYDIWHVAKSVGKKLKAICKLKGCEDLKAWQQSIINHLYWAVVSSTQDNAELIVDKWKSVERHVLNLHSGHGGKFPTCAHKRLQGRAHKKKWIKPSSLSAVKLVTDKMLCKDIGKLSAVHQTSKVEGFHSLIIQFAPKSYVYSYTGMLCRTLLAGLHYNENASRHTATTKAGEQRFKIRYPKYKAGGHVVKKILVEATFSYVDDLMREVVDLCKKPSADRPVQLEEPPTLSSAMEKPDKAEAIKAHASRFKTK
;
A
#
# COMPACT_ATOMS: atom_id res chain seq x y z
N MET A 1 5.75 5.39 -24.36
CA MET A 1 6.39 4.12 -23.95
C MET A 1 5.37 3.09 -23.50
N LEU A 2 4.52 3.37 -22.50
CA LEU A 2 3.51 2.39 -22.06
C LEU A 2 2.39 2.14 -23.09
N GLN A 3 1.84 3.18 -23.72
CA GLN A 3 0.86 3.03 -24.81
C GLN A 3 1.41 2.26 -26.02
N THR A 4 2.71 2.40 -26.30
CA THR A 4 3.38 1.71 -27.41
C THR A 4 3.67 0.23 -27.13
N GLU A 5 3.59 -0.21 -25.86
CA GLU A 5 3.76 -1.61 -25.49
C GLU A 5 2.49 -2.44 -25.76
N GLY A 6 1.33 -1.81 -25.97
CA GLY A 6 0.07 -2.48 -26.33
C GLY A 6 -0.45 -3.47 -25.29
N ARG A 7 0.07 -3.43 -24.05
CA ARG A 7 -0.30 -4.33 -22.96
C ARG A 7 -1.19 -3.62 -21.93
N PRO A 8 -2.17 -4.32 -21.33
CA PRO A 8 -2.92 -3.81 -20.21
C PRO A 8 -2.02 -3.46 -19.02
N LEU A 9 -2.35 -2.39 -18.30
CA LEU A 9 -1.56 -1.92 -17.16
C LEU A 9 -1.67 -2.87 -15.96
N VAL A 10 -0.55 -3.00 -15.25
CA VAL A 10 -0.49 -3.62 -13.92
C VAL A 10 -0.24 -2.54 -12.88
N LEU A 11 -1.32 -2.11 -12.22
CA LEU A 11 -1.32 -0.96 -11.33
C LEU A 11 -1.31 -1.37 -9.86
N GLY A 12 -0.58 -0.60 -9.05
CA GLY A 12 -0.65 -0.60 -7.61
C GLY A 12 -1.26 0.70 -7.12
N GLY A 13 -2.28 0.61 -6.27
CA GLY A 13 -3.04 1.74 -5.78
C GLY A 13 -3.13 1.79 -4.27
N ALA A 14 -2.87 2.95 -3.66
CA ALA A 14 -3.05 3.16 -2.22
C ALA A 14 -3.30 4.63 -1.88
N GLY A 15 -4.20 4.86 -0.92
CA GLY A 15 -4.43 6.18 -0.33
C GLY A 15 -3.45 6.52 0.79
N ARG A 16 -3.16 7.82 0.93
CA ARG A 16 -2.53 8.40 2.12
C ARG A 16 -3.28 9.64 2.57
N ALA A 17 -3.27 9.90 3.87
CA ALA A 17 -3.82 11.11 4.47
C ALA A 17 -2.71 12.09 4.90
N ASP A 18 -3.00 13.38 4.85
CA ASP A 18 -2.10 14.47 5.25
C ASP A 18 -1.87 14.56 6.76
N SER A 19 -2.82 14.12 7.59
CA SER A 19 -2.67 14.01 9.04
C SER A 19 -2.86 12.58 9.56
N PRO A 20 -2.40 12.26 10.78
CA PRO A 20 -2.81 11.03 11.49
C PRO A 20 -4.24 11.15 12.04
N GLY A 21 -5.01 10.05 12.02
CA GLY A 21 -6.36 9.99 12.60
C GLY A 21 -7.50 10.25 11.60
N HIS A 22 -8.73 10.43 12.10
CA HIS A 22 -9.94 10.58 11.28
C HIS A 22 -10.27 12.04 10.91
N CYS A 23 -9.34 12.98 11.10
CA CYS A 23 -9.53 14.41 10.88
C CYS A 23 -8.71 14.98 9.70
N ALA A 24 -8.25 14.10 8.79
CA ALA A 24 -7.47 14.53 7.63
C ALA A 24 -8.25 15.49 6.74
N LYS A 25 -7.57 16.57 6.31
CA LYS A 25 -8.12 17.54 5.38
C LYS A 25 -7.94 17.06 3.95
N PHE A 26 -6.78 16.48 3.66
CA PHE A 26 -6.41 16.01 2.33
C PHE A 26 -6.06 14.53 2.32
N GLY A 27 -6.52 13.84 1.29
CA GLY A 27 -6.13 12.51 0.91
C GLY A 27 -5.46 12.54 -0.45
N THR A 28 -4.40 11.76 -0.63
CA THR A 28 -3.80 11.53 -1.95
C THR A 28 -3.95 10.06 -2.29
N TYR A 29 -4.55 9.74 -3.43
CA TYR A 29 -4.50 8.40 -4.00
C TYR A 29 -3.34 8.32 -4.99
N THR A 30 -2.42 7.39 -4.75
CA THR A 30 -1.26 7.18 -5.62
C THR A 30 -1.50 5.96 -6.48
N THR A 31 -1.18 6.10 -7.76
CA THR A 31 -1.24 5.02 -8.75
C THR A 31 0.12 4.84 -9.40
N MET A 32 0.64 3.62 -9.30
CA MET A 32 1.96 3.26 -9.81
C MET A 32 1.83 2.06 -10.75
N GLU A 33 2.51 2.10 -11.88
CA GLU A 33 2.70 0.93 -12.72
C GLU A 33 3.81 0.06 -12.08
N LEU A 34 3.46 -1.17 -11.72
CA LEU A 34 4.26 -1.99 -10.82
C LEU A 34 5.46 -2.66 -11.50
N GLU A 35 5.41 -2.85 -12.82
CA GLU A 35 6.47 -3.49 -13.61
C GLU A 35 7.63 -2.51 -13.87
N SER A 36 7.30 -1.36 -14.46
CA SER A 36 8.18 -0.24 -14.77
C SER A 36 8.57 0.59 -13.54
N ASN A 37 7.83 0.46 -12.44
CA ASN A 37 8.07 1.22 -11.20
C ASN A 37 7.94 2.74 -11.37
N VAL A 38 6.89 3.17 -12.07
CA VAL A 38 6.65 4.58 -12.39
C VAL A 38 5.32 5.01 -11.78
N VAL A 39 5.32 6.15 -11.08
CA VAL A 39 4.09 6.83 -10.64
C VAL A 39 3.43 7.42 -11.88
N LEU A 40 2.22 6.96 -12.19
CA LEU A 40 1.46 7.43 -13.35
C LEU A 40 0.46 8.52 -12.98
N ASP A 41 -0.12 8.44 -11.78
CA ASP A 41 -1.20 9.35 -11.39
C ASP A 41 -1.23 9.60 -9.87
N LEU A 42 -1.65 10.81 -9.50
CA LEU A 42 -1.69 11.34 -8.14
C LEU A 42 -2.97 12.17 -7.95
N GLN A 43 -4.01 11.56 -7.39
CA GLN A 43 -5.30 12.22 -7.17
C GLN A 43 -5.35 12.84 -5.78
N LEU A 44 -5.42 14.17 -5.70
CA LEU A 44 -5.69 14.89 -4.45
C LEU A 44 -7.20 14.99 -4.23
N VAL A 45 -7.63 14.70 -3.00
CA VAL A 45 -9.02 14.80 -2.56
C VAL A 45 -9.07 15.55 -1.24
N GLN A 46 -9.92 16.56 -1.13
CA GLN A 46 -10.26 17.26 0.10
C GLN A 46 -11.48 16.59 0.76
N SER A 47 -11.45 16.45 2.09
CA SER A 47 -12.42 15.61 2.80
C SER A 47 -13.88 16.05 2.66
N ASN A 48 -14.17 17.34 2.50
CA ASN A 48 -15.53 17.86 2.25
C ASN A 48 -16.05 17.54 0.84
N GLU A 49 -15.20 17.19 -0.12
CA GLU A 49 -15.65 16.74 -1.45
C GLU A 49 -16.34 15.38 -1.40
N CYS A 50 -16.03 14.56 -0.39
CA CYS A 50 -16.50 13.17 -0.27
C CYS A 50 -17.17 12.85 1.07
N GLY A 51 -17.60 13.85 1.84
CA GLY A 51 -18.30 13.62 3.12
C GLY A 51 -17.41 13.10 4.26
N GLY A 52 -16.09 13.32 4.18
CA GLY A 52 -15.13 13.08 5.26
C GLY A 52 -13.91 12.28 4.83
N SER A 53 -12.90 12.27 5.71
CA SER A 53 -11.59 11.66 5.46
C SER A 53 -11.65 10.16 5.14
N TYR A 54 -12.67 9.47 5.65
CA TYR A 54 -12.89 8.05 5.44
C TYR A 54 -13.21 7.67 3.99
N HIS A 55 -13.74 8.62 3.20
CA HIS A 55 -14.17 8.38 1.82
C HIS A 55 -13.15 8.82 0.77
N MET A 56 -12.10 9.56 1.17
CA MET A 56 -11.12 10.14 0.25
C MET A 56 -10.37 9.08 -0.57
N GLU A 57 -10.08 7.92 0.02
CA GLU A 57 -9.35 6.86 -0.69
C GLU A 57 -10.19 6.25 -1.82
N LEU A 58 -11.48 6.01 -1.57
CA LEU A 58 -12.40 5.54 -2.61
C LEU A 58 -12.60 6.59 -3.69
N GLU A 59 -12.75 7.86 -3.30
CA GLU A 59 -12.92 8.96 -4.24
C GLU A 59 -11.68 9.14 -5.13
N GLY A 60 -10.49 9.09 -4.55
CA GLY A 60 -9.25 9.16 -5.33
C GLY A 60 -9.07 7.98 -6.29
N LEU A 61 -9.53 6.77 -5.91
CA LEU A 61 -9.56 5.63 -6.83
C LEU A 61 -10.52 5.87 -8.00
N LYS A 62 -11.72 6.43 -7.76
CA LYS A 62 -12.67 6.74 -8.85
C LYS A 62 -12.08 7.74 -9.84
N ARG A 63 -11.46 8.82 -9.32
CA ARG A 63 -10.78 9.82 -10.16
C ARG A 63 -9.67 9.21 -10.99
N MET A 64 -8.88 8.31 -10.41
CA MET A 64 -7.85 7.56 -11.13
C MET A 64 -8.46 6.73 -12.26
N VAL A 65 -9.55 6.01 -12.00
CA VAL A 65 -10.18 5.17 -13.03
C VAL A 65 -10.69 6.04 -14.18
N ALA A 66 -11.37 7.15 -13.88
CA ALA A 66 -11.82 8.12 -14.88
C ALA A 66 -10.64 8.72 -15.68
N PHE A 67 -9.49 8.96 -15.03
CA PHE A 67 -8.29 9.45 -15.70
C PHE A 67 -7.76 8.47 -16.77
N PHE A 68 -7.88 7.16 -16.54
CA PHE A 68 -7.36 6.14 -17.47
C PHE A 68 -8.39 5.64 -18.49
N GLU A 69 -9.68 5.89 -18.30
CA GLU A 69 -10.81 5.27 -19.04
C GLU A 69 -10.63 5.31 -20.57
N ASP A 70 -10.15 6.44 -21.12
CA ASP A 70 -9.93 6.62 -22.56
C ASP A 70 -8.44 6.60 -22.98
N ILE A 71 -7.52 6.35 -22.04
CA ILE A 71 -6.09 6.50 -22.27
C ILE A 71 -5.38 5.14 -22.34
N LEU A 72 -5.64 4.28 -21.35
CA LEU A 72 -4.95 3.00 -21.15
C LEU A 72 -5.84 2.00 -20.41
N GLU A 73 -5.86 0.75 -20.89
CA GLU A 73 -6.61 -0.33 -20.24
C GLU A 73 -5.96 -0.75 -18.91
N ILE A 74 -6.76 -0.83 -17.84
CA ILE A 74 -6.34 -1.34 -16.52
C ILE A 74 -6.60 -2.84 -16.44
N GLY A 75 -5.58 -3.65 -16.74
CA GLY A 75 -5.67 -5.11 -16.72
C GLY A 75 -5.67 -5.70 -15.30
N THR A 76 -4.72 -5.29 -14.46
CA THR A 76 -4.59 -5.75 -13.07
C THR A 76 -4.47 -4.57 -12.12
N LEU A 77 -5.21 -4.60 -11.02
CA LEU A 77 -5.13 -3.60 -9.96
C LEU A 77 -4.84 -4.29 -8.62
N VAL A 78 -3.71 -3.94 -8.00
CA VAL A 78 -3.29 -4.43 -6.68
C VAL A 78 -3.49 -3.34 -5.65
N THR A 79 -4.29 -3.61 -4.61
CA THR A 79 -4.57 -2.66 -3.54
C THR A 79 -4.41 -3.29 -2.16
N ASP A 80 -4.46 -2.45 -1.14
CA ASP A 80 -4.73 -2.89 0.22
C ASP A 80 -6.13 -3.50 0.34
N ARG A 81 -6.32 -4.26 1.43
CA ARG A 81 -7.62 -4.86 1.76
C ARG A 81 -8.58 -3.80 2.29
N HIS A 82 -9.33 -3.17 1.38
CA HIS A 82 -10.36 -2.17 1.72
C HIS A 82 -11.73 -2.57 1.16
N ARG A 83 -12.74 -2.72 2.05
CA ARG A 83 -14.06 -3.27 1.69
C ARG A 83 -14.84 -2.43 0.67
N GLN A 84 -14.84 -1.10 0.81
CA GLN A 84 -15.59 -0.23 -0.10
C GLN A 84 -14.98 -0.23 -1.50
N ILE A 85 -13.67 -0.04 -1.61
CA ILE A 85 -12.89 -0.21 -2.84
C ILE A 85 -13.16 -1.58 -3.49
N ALA A 86 -13.03 -2.68 -2.75
CA ALA A 86 -13.29 -4.02 -3.30
C ALA A 86 -14.74 -4.23 -3.76
N LYS A 87 -15.72 -3.55 -3.14
CA LYS A 87 -17.11 -3.53 -3.62
C LYS A 87 -17.21 -2.73 -4.92
N TRP A 88 -16.70 -1.50 -4.93
CA TRP A 88 -16.79 -0.60 -6.06
C TRP A 88 -16.10 -1.15 -7.31
N ILE A 89 -14.87 -1.67 -7.18
CA ILE A 89 -14.14 -2.30 -8.30
C ILE A 89 -14.94 -3.46 -8.89
N ARG A 90 -15.52 -4.33 -8.04
CA ARG A 90 -16.33 -5.46 -8.51
C ARG A 90 -17.55 -5.01 -9.32
N GLU A 91 -18.13 -3.86 -8.96
CA GLU A 91 -19.35 -3.33 -9.58
C GLU A 91 -19.07 -2.48 -10.82
N ASN A 92 -17.90 -1.83 -10.91
CA ASN A 92 -17.61 -0.82 -11.94
C ASN A 92 -16.41 -1.18 -12.86
N MET A 93 -15.61 -2.17 -12.50
CA MET A 93 -14.44 -2.61 -13.28
C MET A 93 -14.46 -4.15 -13.48
N PRO A 94 -15.48 -4.70 -14.14
CA PRO A 94 -15.69 -6.16 -14.21
C PRO A 94 -14.57 -6.91 -14.95
N TYR A 95 -13.86 -6.22 -15.85
CA TYR A 95 -12.76 -6.79 -16.64
C TYR A 95 -11.39 -6.65 -15.97
N THR A 96 -11.28 -5.84 -14.91
CA THR A 96 -10.02 -5.64 -14.20
C THR A 96 -9.80 -6.74 -13.15
N LYS A 97 -8.63 -7.37 -13.20
CA LYS A 97 -8.19 -8.33 -12.21
C LYS A 97 -7.79 -7.63 -10.92
N HIS A 98 -8.69 -7.64 -9.92
CA HIS A 98 -8.43 -7.06 -8.61
C HIS A 98 -7.77 -8.05 -7.64
N LEU A 99 -6.58 -7.70 -7.16
CA LEU A 99 -5.78 -8.49 -6.23
C LEU A 99 -5.39 -7.67 -4.97
N TYR A 100 -5.02 -8.39 -3.92
CA TYR A 100 -4.55 -7.80 -2.67
C TYR A 100 -3.05 -8.00 -2.47
N ASP A 101 -2.42 -7.03 -1.81
CA ASP A 101 -1.05 -7.17 -1.27
C ASP A 101 -1.00 -8.25 -0.17
N ILE A 102 -0.05 -9.20 -0.30
CA ILE A 102 0.11 -10.34 0.63
C ILE A 102 0.50 -9.86 2.02
N TRP A 103 1.35 -8.84 2.11
CA TRP A 103 1.93 -8.37 3.36
C TRP A 103 0.87 -7.92 4.36
N HIS A 104 -0.16 -7.20 3.90
CA HIS A 104 -1.25 -6.74 4.78
C HIS A 104 -2.03 -7.91 5.38
N VAL A 105 -2.32 -8.94 4.59
CA VAL A 105 -2.98 -10.17 5.06
C VAL A 105 -2.06 -10.97 5.99
N ALA A 106 -0.80 -11.18 5.61
CA ALA A 106 0.20 -11.88 6.41
C ALA A 106 0.43 -11.20 7.77
N LYS A 107 0.48 -9.87 7.81
CA LYS A 107 0.58 -9.07 9.04
C LYS A 107 -0.65 -9.26 9.93
N SER A 108 -1.86 -9.26 9.35
CA SER A 108 -3.11 -9.51 10.08
C SER A 108 -3.15 -10.92 10.66
N VAL A 109 -2.83 -11.95 9.86
CA VAL A 109 -2.72 -13.34 10.30
C VAL A 109 -1.68 -13.47 11.40
N GLY A 110 -0.51 -12.84 11.25
CA GLY A 110 0.56 -12.87 12.24
C GLY A 110 0.15 -12.25 13.59
N LYS A 111 -0.65 -11.18 13.59
CA LYS A 111 -1.23 -10.60 14.82
C LYS A 111 -2.23 -11.57 15.48
N LYS A 112 -3.13 -12.17 14.70
CA LYS A 112 -4.10 -13.16 15.22
C LYS A 112 -3.39 -14.39 15.79
N LEU A 113 -2.37 -14.92 15.11
CA LEU A 113 -1.54 -16.02 15.60
C LEU A 113 -0.86 -15.66 16.92
N LYS A 114 -0.29 -14.45 17.05
CA LYS A 114 0.31 -13.98 18.32
C LYS A 114 -0.69 -13.97 19.47
N ALA A 115 -1.95 -13.62 19.20
CA ALA A 115 -3.00 -13.66 20.21
C ALA A 115 -3.35 -15.11 20.59
N ILE A 116 -3.49 -16.00 19.60
CA ILE A 116 -3.78 -17.42 19.82
C ILE A 116 -2.67 -18.10 20.63
N CYS A 117 -1.40 -17.79 20.36
CA CYS A 117 -0.25 -18.36 21.08
C CYS A 117 -0.23 -18.02 22.59
N LYS A 118 -1.03 -17.04 23.04
CA LYS A 118 -1.15 -16.68 24.46
C LYS A 118 -2.28 -17.43 25.18
N LEU A 119 -3.12 -18.16 24.43
CA LEU A 119 -4.17 -18.99 25.01
C LEU A 119 -3.55 -20.26 25.61
N LYS A 120 -4.08 -20.70 26.76
CA LYS A 120 -3.66 -21.92 27.43
C LYS A 120 -3.75 -23.12 26.48
N GLY A 121 -2.67 -23.87 26.34
CA GLY A 121 -2.60 -25.06 25.47
C GLY A 121 -2.28 -24.76 23.99
N CYS A 122 -1.97 -23.49 23.65
CA CYS A 122 -1.57 -23.07 22.30
C CYS A 122 -0.12 -22.53 22.24
N GLU A 123 0.67 -22.71 23.29
CA GLU A 123 2.00 -22.11 23.44
C GLU A 123 3.00 -22.64 22.40
N ASP A 124 2.87 -23.92 22.02
CA ASP A 124 3.70 -24.59 21.01
C ASP A 124 3.57 -23.93 19.61
N LEU A 125 2.46 -23.26 19.33
CA LEU A 125 2.22 -22.54 18.07
C LEU A 125 3.22 -21.40 17.88
N LYS A 126 3.79 -20.86 18.95
CA LYS A 126 4.77 -19.75 18.90
C LYS A 126 5.99 -20.13 18.05
N ALA A 127 6.47 -21.36 18.15
CA ALA A 127 7.60 -21.84 17.33
C ALA A 127 7.22 -21.99 15.85
N TRP A 128 5.94 -22.16 15.54
CA TRP A 128 5.41 -22.33 14.18
C TRP A 128 5.00 -21.03 13.51
N GLN A 129 4.84 -19.94 14.26
CA GLN A 129 4.29 -18.68 13.77
C GLN A 129 4.94 -18.20 12.45
N GLN A 130 6.28 -18.13 12.41
CA GLN A 130 6.98 -17.68 11.21
C GLN A 130 6.82 -18.68 10.04
N SER A 131 6.81 -19.98 10.33
CA SER A 131 6.58 -21.01 9.30
C SER A 131 5.18 -20.91 8.71
N ILE A 132 4.15 -20.63 9.52
CA ILE A 132 2.77 -20.46 9.03
C ILE A 132 2.67 -19.23 8.13
N ILE A 133 3.32 -18.12 8.51
CA ILE A 133 3.37 -16.93 7.65
C ILE A 133 4.13 -17.21 6.35
N ASN A 134 5.27 -17.90 6.42
CA ASN A 134 6.01 -18.29 5.22
C ASN A 134 5.19 -19.25 4.33
N HIS A 135 4.39 -20.13 4.94
CA HIS A 135 3.48 -21.03 4.24
C HIS A 135 2.39 -20.27 3.49
N LEU A 136 1.85 -19.18 4.07
CA LEU A 136 0.94 -18.28 3.37
C LEU A 136 1.60 -17.69 2.11
N TYR A 137 2.79 -17.12 2.23
CA TYR A 137 3.53 -16.60 1.06
C TYR A 137 3.77 -17.69 0.03
N TRP A 138 4.23 -18.87 0.47
CA TRP A 138 4.48 -20.00 -0.42
C TRP A 138 3.20 -20.48 -1.12
N ALA A 139 2.07 -20.57 -0.42
CA ALA A 139 0.80 -21.02 -0.99
C ALA A 139 0.35 -20.11 -2.15
N VAL A 140 0.56 -18.80 -2.00
CA VAL A 140 0.25 -17.81 -3.04
C VAL A 140 1.28 -17.85 -4.18
N VAL A 141 2.57 -17.70 -3.86
CA VAL A 141 3.64 -17.55 -4.85
C VAL A 141 3.91 -18.83 -5.65
N SER A 142 3.70 -20.01 -5.05
CA SER A 142 3.90 -21.30 -5.74
C SER A 142 2.69 -21.74 -6.57
N SER A 143 1.63 -20.95 -6.63
CA SER A 143 0.42 -21.26 -7.38
C SER A 143 0.27 -20.29 -8.55
N THR A 144 -0.35 -20.76 -9.63
CA THR A 144 -0.77 -19.87 -10.72
C THR A 144 -1.80 -18.87 -10.19
N GLN A 145 -1.66 -17.59 -10.54
CA GLN A 145 -2.49 -16.49 -10.03
C GLN A 145 -4.00 -16.71 -10.26
N ASP A 146 -4.37 -17.47 -11.28
CA ASP A 146 -5.77 -17.75 -11.65
C ASP A 146 -6.38 -18.98 -10.96
N ASN A 147 -5.65 -19.63 -10.05
CA ASN A 147 -6.13 -20.82 -9.33
C ASN A 147 -6.32 -20.53 -7.84
N ALA A 148 -7.29 -19.67 -7.54
CA ALA A 148 -7.64 -19.27 -6.16
C ALA A 148 -7.94 -20.48 -5.26
N GLU A 149 -8.58 -21.52 -5.80
CA GLU A 149 -8.87 -22.76 -5.06
C GLU A 149 -7.58 -23.47 -4.62
N LEU A 150 -6.60 -23.62 -5.53
CA LEU A 150 -5.32 -24.23 -5.18
C LEU A 150 -4.56 -23.42 -4.12
N ILE A 151 -4.59 -22.09 -4.20
CA ILE A 151 -3.96 -21.21 -3.18
C ILE A 151 -4.60 -21.48 -1.82
N VAL A 152 -5.93 -21.54 -1.77
CA VAL A 152 -6.68 -21.78 -0.52
C VAL A 152 -6.44 -23.19 0.00
N ASP A 153 -6.40 -24.21 -0.84
CA ASP A 153 -6.15 -25.59 -0.44
C ASP A 153 -4.72 -25.78 0.09
N LYS A 154 -3.72 -25.18 -0.57
CA LYS A 154 -2.36 -25.09 -0.04
C LYS A 154 -2.34 -24.37 1.31
N TRP A 155 -3.04 -23.25 1.48
CA TRP A 155 -3.11 -22.57 2.77
C TRP A 155 -3.70 -23.47 3.85
N LYS A 156 -4.85 -24.11 3.58
CA LYS A 156 -5.53 -25.00 4.53
C LYS A 156 -4.69 -26.22 4.92
N SER A 157 -3.80 -26.68 4.04
CA SER A 157 -2.89 -27.80 4.32
C SER A 157 -2.04 -27.58 5.58
N VAL A 158 -1.82 -26.32 5.99
CA VAL A 158 -1.06 -25.98 7.19
C VAL A 158 -1.62 -26.63 8.45
N GLU A 159 -2.93 -26.84 8.53
CA GLU A 159 -3.61 -27.47 9.67
C GLU A 159 -3.08 -28.87 9.95
N ARG A 160 -2.91 -29.67 8.90
CA ARG A 160 -2.41 -31.05 8.99
C ARG A 160 -0.89 -31.07 9.03
N HIS A 161 -0.24 -30.19 8.26
CA HIS A 161 1.21 -30.12 8.16
C HIS A 161 1.88 -29.85 9.52
N VAL A 162 1.35 -28.94 10.34
CA VAL A 162 1.92 -28.63 11.67
C VAL A 162 1.76 -29.78 12.68
N LEU A 163 0.91 -30.77 12.38
CA LEU A 163 0.70 -32.00 13.15
C LEU A 163 1.54 -33.18 12.61
N ASN A 164 2.48 -32.92 11.70
CA ASN A 164 3.25 -33.94 10.98
C ASN A 164 2.41 -34.85 10.07
N LEU A 165 1.22 -34.41 9.67
CA LEU A 165 0.36 -35.12 8.72
C LEU A 165 0.54 -34.49 7.33
N HIS A 166 1.33 -35.15 6.49
CA HIS A 166 1.74 -34.64 5.16
C HIS A 166 0.83 -35.06 4.01
N SER A 167 -0.24 -35.80 4.30
CA SER A 167 -1.21 -36.31 3.34
C SER A 167 -2.65 -36.21 3.87
N GLY A 168 -3.63 -36.42 2.98
CA GLY A 168 -5.05 -36.32 3.29
C GLY A 168 -5.51 -34.87 3.48
N HIS A 169 -4.84 -33.93 2.82
CA HIS A 169 -5.35 -32.57 2.68
C HIS A 169 -6.54 -32.58 1.71
N GLY A 170 -7.44 -31.60 1.83
CA GLY A 170 -8.60 -31.48 0.95
C GLY A 170 -8.27 -30.83 -0.40
N GLY A 171 -9.16 -31.03 -1.38
CA GLY A 171 -9.19 -30.27 -2.64
C GLY A 171 -8.02 -30.57 -3.58
N LYS A 172 -7.50 -29.51 -4.23
CA LYS A 172 -6.47 -29.58 -5.29
C LYS A 172 -5.04 -29.78 -4.78
N PHE A 173 -4.84 -29.90 -3.46
CA PHE A 173 -3.52 -30.06 -2.86
C PHE A 173 -3.50 -31.20 -1.83
N PRO A 174 -3.68 -32.48 -2.23
CA PRO A 174 -3.93 -33.59 -1.31
C PRO A 174 -2.72 -34.03 -0.45
N THR A 175 -1.50 -33.69 -0.86
CA THR A 175 -0.24 -34.05 -0.18
C THR A 175 0.76 -32.90 -0.20
N CYS A 176 1.65 -32.84 0.80
CA CYS A 176 2.70 -31.83 0.87
C CYS A 176 3.70 -31.96 -0.30
N ALA A 177 4.13 -30.82 -0.85
CA ALA A 177 4.98 -30.77 -2.05
C ALA A 177 6.48 -31.00 -1.78
N HIS A 178 6.87 -31.35 -0.56
CA HIS A 178 8.27 -31.50 -0.17
C HIS A 178 8.59 -32.96 0.20
N LYS A 179 9.85 -33.35 -0.04
CA LYS A 179 10.41 -34.59 0.51
C LYS A 179 10.60 -34.46 2.02
N ARG A 180 11.04 -35.54 2.68
CA ARG A 180 11.34 -35.53 4.12
C ARG A 180 12.29 -34.38 4.46
N LEU A 181 11.89 -33.55 5.44
CA LEU A 181 12.67 -32.40 5.88
C LEU A 181 14.00 -32.87 6.49
N GLN A 182 15.05 -32.06 6.31
CA GLN A 182 16.41 -32.34 6.81
C GLN A 182 16.88 -31.26 7.79
N GLY A 183 17.92 -31.56 8.56
CA GLY A 183 18.60 -30.58 9.42
C GLY A 183 17.69 -29.96 10.50
N ARG A 184 17.77 -28.63 10.68
CA ARG A 184 17.00 -27.92 11.72
C ARG A 184 15.48 -28.02 11.52
N ALA A 185 15.01 -28.13 10.27
CA ALA A 185 13.58 -28.27 9.98
C ALA A 185 13.02 -29.62 10.46
N HIS A 186 13.81 -30.70 10.37
CA HIS A 186 13.45 -32.01 10.92
C HIS A 186 13.36 -32.01 12.45
N LYS A 187 14.16 -31.17 13.13
CA LYS A 187 14.21 -31.10 14.60
C LYS A 187 13.10 -30.24 15.20
N LYS A 188 12.22 -29.65 14.37
CA LYS A 188 11.13 -28.80 14.84
C LYS A 188 10.07 -29.64 15.55
N LYS A 189 9.72 -29.26 16.78
CA LYS A 189 8.65 -29.94 17.53
C LYS A 189 7.30 -29.70 16.86
N TRP A 190 6.59 -30.77 16.54
CA TRP A 190 5.23 -30.73 15.99
C TRP A 190 4.22 -30.30 17.06
N ILE A 191 3.12 -29.71 16.62
CA ILE A 191 2.05 -29.26 17.52
C ILE A 191 1.24 -30.50 17.96
N LYS A 192 0.83 -30.54 19.23
CA LYS A 192 -0.08 -31.59 19.72
C LYS A 192 -1.53 -31.29 19.28
N PRO A 193 -2.40 -32.30 19.09
CA PRO A 193 -3.76 -32.12 18.52
C PRO A 193 -4.78 -31.23 19.28
N SER A 194 -4.37 -30.40 20.23
CA SER A 194 -5.27 -29.69 21.16
C SER A 194 -5.59 -28.22 20.81
N SER A 195 -5.39 -27.76 19.56
CA SER A 195 -5.55 -26.33 19.21
C SER A 195 -6.70 -26.01 18.23
N LEU A 196 -7.95 -26.25 18.65
CA LEU A 196 -9.17 -25.84 17.95
C LEU A 196 -9.13 -24.37 17.46
N SER A 197 -8.48 -23.48 18.22
CA SER A 197 -8.36 -22.05 17.88
C SER A 197 -7.48 -21.78 16.65
N ALA A 198 -6.43 -22.57 16.40
CA ALA A 198 -5.59 -22.43 15.22
C ALA A 198 -6.32 -22.92 13.96
N VAL A 199 -7.06 -24.02 14.08
CA VAL A 199 -7.94 -24.57 13.03
C VAL A 199 -8.97 -23.54 12.58
N LYS A 200 -9.63 -22.86 13.54
CA LYS A 200 -10.62 -21.80 13.25
C LYS A 200 -10.04 -20.64 12.45
N LEU A 201 -8.79 -20.26 12.69
CA LEU A 201 -8.13 -19.20 11.91
C LEU A 201 -7.86 -19.65 10.47
N VAL A 202 -7.33 -20.86 10.30
CA VAL A 202 -6.95 -21.41 8.98
C VAL A 202 -8.20 -21.59 8.10
N THR A 203 -9.31 -22.00 8.69
CA THR A 203 -10.58 -22.28 8.01
C THR A 203 -11.54 -21.08 7.94
N ASP A 204 -11.14 -19.91 8.44
CA ASP A 204 -11.97 -18.70 8.38
C ASP A 204 -12.37 -18.37 6.95
N LYS A 205 -13.68 -18.35 6.68
CA LYS A 205 -14.23 -18.20 5.32
C LYS A 205 -13.80 -16.89 4.67
N MET A 206 -13.78 -15.81 5.44
CA MET A 206 -13.41 -14.49 4.94
C MET A 206 -11.92 -14.42 4.62
N LEU A 207 -11.07 -14.93 5.52
CA LEU A 207 -9.64 -15.03 5.28
C LEU A 207 -9.33 -15.88 4.06
N CYS A 208 -9.96 -17.05 3.90
CA CYS A 208 -9.76 -17.90 2.72
C CYS A 208 -10.13 -17.17 1.43
N LYS A 209 -11.24 -16.42 1.43
CA LYS A 209 -11.65 -15.60 0.28
C LYS A 209 -10.61 -14.52 -0.05
N ASP A 210 -10.07 -13.87 0.97
CA ASP A 210 -9.02 -12.87 0.79
C ASP A 210 -7.70 -13.50 0.29
N ILE A 211 -7.33 -14.67 0.83
CA ILE A 211 -6.14 -15.44 0.43
C ILE A 211 -6.20 -15.83 -1.05
N GLY A 212 -7.36 -16.26 -1.54
CA GLY A 212 -7.56 -16.59 -2.96
C GLY A 212 -7.41 -15.39 -3.91
N LYS A 213 -7.42 -14.15 -3.38
CA LYS A 213 -7.23 -12.90 -4.14
C LYS A 213 -5.84 -12.27 -3.95
N LEU A 214 -4.94 -12.93 -3.24
CA LEU A 214 -3.60 -12.37 -3.00
C LEU A 214 -2.77 -12.38 -4.29
N SER A 215 -2.05 -11.28 -4.54
CA SER A 215 -1.14 -11.15 -5.67
C SER A 215 0.17 -11.91 -5.41
N ALA A 216 0.49 -12.88 -6.26
CA ALA A 216 1.72 -13.69 -6.22
C ALA A 216 2.94 -12.94 -6.76
N VAL A 217 2.73 -12.04 -7.71
CA VAL A 217 3.82 -11.38 -8.47
C VAL A 217 4.07 -9.97 -7.97
N HIS A 218 3.02 -9.16 -7.88
CA HIS A 218 3.16 -7.73 -7.59
C HIS A 218 2.69 -7.39 -6.16
N GLN A 219 3.35 -6.42 -5.53
CA GLN A 219 3.07 -5.94 -4.17
C GLN A 219 3.05 -4.40 -4.16
N THR A 220 2.40 -3.78 -3.19
CA THR A 220 2.27 -2.33 -3.05
C THR A 220 3.44 -1.69 -2.27
N SER A 221 4.44 -2.47 -1.86
CA SER A 221 5.63 -1.96 -1.14
C SER A 221 6.36 -0.78 -1.80
N LYS A 222 6.33 -0.69 -3.15
CA LYS A 222 6.92 0.44 -3.88
C LYS A 222 6.06 1.71 -3.73
N VAL A 223 4.73 1.56 -3.70
CA VAL A 223 3.77 2.63 -3.40
C VAL A 223 3.96 3.13 -1.97
N GLU A 224 4.11 2.23 -0.99
CA GLU A 224 4.43 2.61 0.40
C GLU A 224 5.79 3.35 0.51
N GLY A 225 6.77 2.90 -0.30
CA GLY A 225 8.06 3.55 -0.43
C GLY A 225 7.93 4.98 -0.95
N PHE A 226 7.08 5.19 -1.96
CA PHE A 226 6.76 6.51 -2.50
C PHE A 226 5.99 7.39 -1.50
N HIS A 227 5.03 6.84 -0.74
CA HIS A 227 4.35 7.59 0.32
C HIS A 227 5.33 8.10 1.38
N SER A 228 6.38 7.34 1.67
CA SER A 228 7.48 7.78 2.55
C SER A 228 8.29 8.93 1.95
N LEU A 229 8.45 8.97 0.62
CA LEU A 229 9.07 10.08 -0.09
C LEU A 229 8.19 11.34 -0.04
N ILE A 230 6.88 11.22 -0.26
CA ILE A 230 5.98 12.40 -0.21
C ILE A 230 6.11 13.13 1.13
N ILE A 231 6.33 12.42 2.25
CA ILE A 231 6.52 13.05 3.57
C ILE A 231 7.70 14.04 3.57
N GLN A 232 8.71 13.88 2.71
CA GLN A 232 9.82 14.82 2.58
C GLN A 232 9.41 16.11 1.84
N PHE A 233 8.45 16.01 0.91
CA PHE A 233 7.95 17.15 0.12
C PHE A 233 6.76 17.87 0.79
N ALA A 234 5.89 17.10 1.45
CA ALA A 234 4.73 17.56 2.19
C ALA A 234 4.66 16.84 3.56
N PRO A 235 5.49 17.27 4.54
CA PRO A 235 5.44 16.74 5.89
C PRO A 235 4.08 16.96 6.55
N LYS A 236 3.62 15.97 7.32
CA LYS A 236 2.34 15.99 8.04
C LYS A 236 2.25 17.02 9.17
N SER A 237 3.38 17.61 9.55
CA SER A 237 3.48 18.62 10.62
C SER A 237 3.12 20.03 10.16
N TYR A 238 2.89 20.25 8.86
CA TYR A 238 2.54 21.54 8.29
C TYR A 238 1.19 21.46 7.59
N VAL A 239 0.45 22.58 7.64
CA VAL A 239 -0.79 22.76 6.89
C VAL A 239 -0.47 23.45 5.57
N TYR A 240 -1.00 22.92 4.48
CA TYR A 240 -0.84 23.48 3.14
C TYR A 240 -2.19 23.96 2.58
N SER A 241 -2.15 24.88 1.62
CA SER A 241 -3.29 25.14 0.74
C SER A 241 -3.55 23.94 -0.17
N TYR A 242 -4.70 23.91 -0.86
CA TYR A 242 -5.01 22.85 -1.83
C TYR A 242 -3.94 22.79 -2.92
N THR A 243 -3.68 23.93 -3.58
CA THR A 243 -2.62 24.05 -4.59
C THR A 243 -1.24 23.68 -4.03
N GLY A 244 -0.92 24.13 -2.82
CA GLY A 244 0.36 23.81 -2.18
C GLY A 244 0.55 22.31 -1.94
N MET A 245 -0.50 21.61 -1.51
CA MET A 245 -0.47 20.15 -1.33
C MET A 245 -0.35 19.43 -2.67
N LEU A 246 -1.10 19.87 -3.68
CA LEU A 246 -1.08 19.28 -5.03
C LEU A 246 0.31 19.40 -5.64
N CYS A 247 0.86 20.62 -5.74
CA CYS A 247 2.17 20.87 -6.35
C CYS A 247 3.28 20.06 -5.66
N ARG A 248 3.30 20.02 -4.32
CA ARG A 248 4.30 19.23 -3.57
C ARG A 248 4.20 17.73 -3.82
N THR A 249 2.97 17.23 -3.96
CA THR A 249 2.71 15.82 -4.26
C THR A 249 3.16 15.48 -5.69
N LEU A 250 2.87 16.34 -6.66
CA LEU A 250 3.34 16.19 -8.05
C LEU A 250 4.87 16.26 -8.15
N LEU A 251 5.52 17.21 -7.47
CA LEU A 251 6.98 17.29 -7.39
C LEU A 251 7.61 16.03 -6.80
N ALA A 252 6.98 15.44 -5.78
CA ALA A 252 7.42 14.15 -5.26
C ALA A 252 7.31 13.04 -6.30
N GLY A 253 6.24 13.03 -7.11
CA GLY A 253 6.04 12.11 -8.24
C GLY A 253 7.15 12.22 -9.29
N LEU A 254 7.45 13.43 -9.74
CA LEU A 254 8.55 13.71 -10.67
C LEU A 254 9.89 13.24 -10.10
N HIS A 255 10.19 13.62 -8.85
CA HIS A 255 11.40 13.19 -8.17
C HIS A 255 11.50 11.66 -8.09
N TYR A 256 10.40 10.98 -7.75
CA TYR A 256 10.37 9.52 -7.69
C TYR A 256 10.67 8.91 -9.05
N ASN A 257 9.97 9.34 -10.10
CA ASN A 257 10.11 8.77 -11.43
C ASN A 257 11.54 8.93 -11.98
N GLU A 258 12.19 10.08 -11.74
CA GLU A 258 13.59 10.26 -12.13
C GLU A 258 14.55 9.35 -11.32
N ASN A 259 14.25 9.09 -10.04
CA ASN A 259 15.19 8.46 -9.12
C ASN A 259 14.86 6.99 -8.75
N ALA A 260 13.75 6.44 -9.23
CA ALA A 260 13.26 5.10 -8.89
C ALA A 260 14.13 3.98 -9.42
N SER A 261 14.79 4.20 -10.56
CA SER A 261 15.61 3.21 -11.28
C SER A 261 17.12 3.43 -11.11
N ARG A 262 17.53 4.18 -10.07
CA ARG A 262 18.95 4.42 -9.80
C ARG A 262 19.71 3.12 -9.56
N HIS A 263 20.89 3.04 -10.18
CA HIS A 263 21.77 1.89 -10.04
C HIS A 263 22.44 1.86 -8.66
N THR A 264 22.93 0.68 -8.30
CA THR A 264 23.67 0.48 -7.05
C THR A 264 25.03 1.15 -7.15
N ALA A 265 25.39 1.94 -6.14
CA ALA A 265 26.70 2.58 -6.07
C ALA A 265 27.79 1.50 -5.94
N THR A 266 28.90 1.71 -6.63
CA THR A 266 30.06 0.83 -6.60
C THR A 266 31.23 1.47 -5.84
N THR A 267 32.15 0.65 -5.33
CA THR A 267 33.44 1.12 -4.82
C THR A 267 34.38 1.43 -5.99
N LYS A 268 35.55 2.02 -5.72
CA LYS A 268 36.60 2.22 -6.74
C LYS A 268 37.04 0.91 -7.41
N ALA A 269 36.86 -0.23 -6.73
CA ALA A 269 37.16 -1.56 -7.25
C ALA A 269 35.98 -2.22 -8.01
N GLY A 270 34.87 -1.51 -8.21
CA GLY A 270 33.69 -2.03 -8.92
C GLY A 270 32.70 -2.84 -8.06
N GLU A 271 32.95 -2.98 -6.77
CA GLU A 271 32.09 -3.79 -5.88
C GLU A 271 30.82 -3.04 -5.48
N GLN A 272 29.68 -3.73 -5.44
CA GLN A 272 28.40 -3.14 -5.02
C GLN A 272 28.43 -2.74 -3.54
N ARG A 273 27.95 -1.52 -3.24
CA ARG A 273 27.89 -0.99 -1.88
C ARG A 273 26.58 -1.35 -1.20
N PHE A 274 26.68 -1.76 0.07
CA PHE A 274 25.53 -2.10 0.91
C PHE A 274 25.61 -1.40 2.26
N LYS A 275 24.45 -1.25 2.92
CA LYS A 275 24.33 -0.82 4.31
C LYS A 275 23.44 -1.76 5.10
N ILE A 276 23.79 -1.97 6.36
CA ILE A 276 22.98 -2.73 7.30
C ILE A 276 21.96 -1.79 7.96
N ARG A 277 20.71 -2.22 8.06
CA ARG A 277 19.67 -1.55 8.85
C ARG A 277 19.08 -2.50 9.88
N TYR A 278 18.64 -1.95 11.00
CA TYR A 278 18.03 -2.68 12.11
C TYR A 278 16.57 -2.25 12.28
N PRO A 279 15.65 -2.76 11.44
CA PRO A 279 14.26 -2.34 11.51
C PRO A 279 13.59 -2.90 12.78
N LYS A 280 12.79 -2.06 13.46
CA LYS A 280 12.10 -2.41 14.72
C LYS A 280 11.33 -3.74 14.66
N TYR A 281 10.70 -4.05 13.53
CA TYR A 281 9.91 -5.27 13.37
C TYR A 281 10.74 -6.57 13.37
N LYS A 282 12.07 -6.50 13.15
CA LYS A 282 12.99 -7.65 13.23
C LYS A 282 13.46 -7.95 14.65
N ALA A 283 13.10 -7.14 15.65
CA ALA A 283 13.39 -7.38 17.07
C ALA A 283 14.84 -7.83 17.35
N GLY A 284 15.82 -7.04 16.89
CA GLY A 284 17.25 -7.35 17.02
C GLY A 284 17.90 -7.95 15.76
N GLY A 285 17.11 -8.38 14.79
CA GLY A 285 17.61 -8.76 13.46
C GLY A 285 17.94 -7.57 12.56
N HIS A 286 18.63 -7.85 11.44
CA HIS A 286 19.05 -6.84 10.48
C HIS A 286 18.52 -7.12 9.06
N VAL A 287 18.61 -6.10 8.20
CA VAL A 287 18.41 -6.20 6.75
C VAL A 287 19.57 -5.53 6.04
N VAL A 288 20.03 -6.14 4.95
CA VAL A 288 21.03 -5.55 4.05
C VAL A 288 20.30 -4.79 2.95
N LYS A 289 20.65 -3.52 2.75
CA LYS A 289 20.10 -2.68 1.69
C LYS A 289 21.22 -2.18 0.77
N LYS A 290 20.97 -2.22 -0.54
CA LYS A 290 21.83 -1.59 -1.55
C LYS A 290 21.93 -0.09 -1.28
N ILE A 291 23.13 0.47 -1.43
CA ILE A 291 23.35 1.91 -1.50
C ILE A 291 23.24 2.28 -2.97
N LEU A 292 22.33 3.19 -3.30
CA LEU A 292 22.18 3.69 -4.67
C LEU A 292 23.11 4.87 -4.91
N VAL A 293 23.40 5.17 -6.17
CA VAL A 293 24.06 6.43 -6.54
C VAL A 293 23.24 7.64 -6.12
N GLU A 294 23.86 8.83 -6.12
CA GLU A 294 23.20 10.07 -5.72
C GLU A 294 21.95 10.36 -6.56
N ALA A 295 21.03 11.11 -5.96
CA ALA A 295 19.79 11.48 -6.65
C ALA A 295 20.09 12.60 -7.67
N THR A 296 19.39 12.56 -8.79
CA THR A 296 19.40 13.63 -9.78
C THR A 296 18.13 14.47 -9.67
N PHE A 297 18.19 15.70 -10.19
CA PHE A 297 17.14 16.71 -10.07
C PHE A 297 16.88 17.41 -11.40
N SER A 298 17.06 16.71 -12.51
CA SER A 298 16.92 17.27 -13.87
C SER A 298 15.51 17.81 -14.10
N TYR A 299 14.49 17.15 -13.53
CA TYR A 299 13.11 17.66 -13.52
C TYR A 299 12.98 19.07 -12.94
N VAL A 300 13.87 19.49 -12.01
CA VAL A 300 13.85 20.84 -11.45
C VAL A 300 14.31 21.84 -12.50
N ASP A 301 15.37 21.53 -13.24
CA ASP A 301 15.88 22.42 -14.29
C ASP A 301 14.83 22.61 -15.39
N ASP A 302 14.17 21.53 -15.80
CA ASP A 302 13.11 21.58 -16.81
C ASP A 302 11.90 22.42 -16.33
N LEU A 303 11.48 22.24 -15.08
CA LEU A 303 10.42 23.07 -14.49
C LEU A 303 10.83 24.55 -14.38
N MET A 304 12.08 24.83 -14.01
CA MET A 304 12.57 26.21 -13.92
C MET A 304 12.62 26.89 -15.28
N ARG A 305 12.99 26.16 -16.35
CA ARG A 305 12.90 26.68 -17.73
C ARG A 305 11.47 27.00 -18.12
N GLU A 306 10.53 26.09 -17.85
CA GLU A 306 9.11 26.31 -18.15
C GLU A 306 8.56 27.54 -17.41
N VAL A 307 8.91 27.71 -16.13
CA VAL A 307 8.54 28.90 -15.36
C VAL A 307 9.07 30.18 -16.00
N VAL A 308 10.35 30.19 -16.40
CA VAL A 308 10.96 31.34 -17.09
C VAL A 308 10.23 31.66 -18.39
N ASP A 309 9.86 30.64 -19.17
CA ASP A 309 9.14 30.84 -20.43
C ASP A 309 7.70 31.30 -20.22
N LEU A 310 7.01 30.82 -19.20
CA LEU A 310 5.69 31.32 -18.79
C LEU A 310 5.75 32.78 -18.31
N CYS A 311 6.82 33.18 -17.63
CA CYS A 311 7.00 34.57 -17.21
C CYS A 311 7.14 35.54 -18.38
N LYS A 312 7.69 35.07 -19.52
CA LYS A 312 7.80 35.86 -20.76
C LYS A 312 6.46 36.01 -21.50
N LYS A 313 5.50 35.11 -21.26
CA LYS A 313 4.18 35.15 -21.90
C LYS A 313 3.27 36.21 -21.26
N PRO A 314 2.41 36.88 -22.06
CA PRO A 314 1.33 37.73 -21.56
C PRO A 314 0.45 36.98 -20.56
N SER A 315 -0.17 37.70 -19.61
CA SER A 315 -0.99 37.07 -18.57
C SER A 315 -2.19 36.28 -19.12
N ALA A 316 -2.69 36.64 -20.31
CA ALA A 316 -3.79 35.94 -20.98
C ALA A 316 -3.39 34.56 -21.53
N ASP A 317 -2.10 34.34 -21.79
CA ASP A 317 -1.55 33.08 -22.34
C ASP A 317 -1.00 32.16 -21.25
N ARG A 318 -1.18 32.54 -19.97
CA ARG A 318 -0.78 31.72 -18.83
C ARG A 318 -1.88 30.71 -18.49
N PRO A 319 -1.52 29.51 -17.99
CA PRO A 319 -2.50 28.49 -17.62
C PRO A 319 -3.55 29.04 -16.65
N VAL A 320 -4.79 28.59 -16.83
CA VAL A 320 -5.91 28.93 -15.93
C VAL A 320 -5.57 28.51 -14.51
N GLN A 321 -5.93 29.36 -13.54
CA GLN A 321 -5.77 29.05 -12.13
C GLN A 321 -6.55 27.79 -11.78
N LEU A 322 -5.91 26.87 -11.05
CA LEU A 322 -6.54 25.62 -10.63
C LEU A 322 -7.83 25.94 -9.85
N GLU A 323 -8.93 25.28 -10.23
CA GLU A 323 -10.16 25.34 -9.44
C GLU A 323 -9.95 24.64 -8.10
N GLU A 324 -10.00 25.41 -7.02
CA GLU A 324 -9.87 24.87 -5.67
C GLU A 324 -11.26 24.55 -5.09
N PRO A 325 -11.43 23.38 -4.44
CA PRO A 325 -12.65 23.11 -3.69
C PRO A 325 -12.82 24.12 -2.55
N PRO A 326 -14.06 24.46 -2.18
CA PRO A 326 -14.32 25.40 -1.10
C PRO A 326 -13.74 24.89 0.22
N THR A 327 -13.25 25.79 1.07
CA THR A 327 -12.69 25.40 2.37
C THR A 327 -13.72 24.68 3.25
N LEU A 328 -13.29 23.81 4.17
CA LEU A 328 -14.19 23.07 5.07
C LEU A 328 -15.13 23.97 5.89
N SER A 329 -14.74 25.23 6.16
CA SER A 329 -15.54 26.21 6.90
C SER A 329 -16.34 27.16 6.00
N SER A 330 -16.39 26.92 4.68
CA SER A 330 -17.09 27.81 3.73
C SER A 330 -18.59 27.92 4.02
N ALA A 331 -19.20 26.81 4.44
CA ALA A 331 -20.61 26.72 4.78
C ALA A 331 -20.91 27.04 6.26
N MET A 332 -19.89 27.35 7.07
CA MET A 332 -20.05 27.68 8.48
C MET A 332 -20.30 29.18 8.65
N GLU A 333 -21.18 29.53 9.59
CA GLU A 333 -21.37 30.92 10.00
C GLU A 333 -20.07 31.45 10.62
N LYS A 334 -19.59 32.59 10.11
CA LYS A 334 -18.35 33.22 10.57
C LYS A 334 -18.73 34.34 11.55
N PRO A 335 -18.18 34.33 12.78
CA PRO A 335 -18.44 35.41 13.72
C PRO A 335 -17.82 36.71 13.20
N ASP A 336 -18.35 37.83 13.68
CA ASP A 336 -17.67 39.11 13.49
C ASP A 336 -16.27 39.07 14.12
N LYS A 337 -15.29 39.66 13.42
CA LYS A 337 -13.89 39.60 13.83
C LYS A 337 -13.66 40.31 15.17
N ALA A 338 -14.28 41.47 15.38
CA ALA A 338 -14.11 42.23 16.60
C ALA A 338 -14.77 41.51 17.79
N GLU A 339 -15.95 40.93 17.59
CA GLU A 339 -16.63 40.10 18.59
C GLU A 339 -15.82 38.85 18.96
N ALA A 340 -15.28 38.14 17.96
CA ALA A 340 -14.45 36.96 18.19
C ALA A 340 -13.17 37.29 18.96
N ILE A 341 -12.52 38.42 18.68
CA ILE A 341 -11.33 38.89 19.43
C ILE A 341 -11.71 39.21 20.87
N LYS A 342 -12.82 39.92 21.09
CA LYS A 342 -13.31 40.27 22.44
C LYS A 342 -13.65 39.01 23.24
N ALA A 343 -14.30 38.03 22.61
CA ALA A 343 -14.62 36.74 23.23
C ALA A 343 -13.36 35.91 23.55
N HIS A 344 -12.35 35.90 22.67
CA HIS A 344 -11.08 35.20 22.93
C HIS A 344 -10.27 35.83 24.07
N ALA A 345 -10.26 37.17 24.15
CA ALA A 345 -9.60 37.91 25.23
C ALA A 345 -10.35 37.80 26.57
N SER A 346 -11.67 37.59 26.53
CA SER A 346 -12.51 37.35 27.71
C SER A 346 -12.32 35.92 28.23
N ARG A 347 -11.94 35.76 29.50
CA ARG A 347 -11.94 34.45 30.17
C ARG A 347 -13.33 33.93 30.55
N PHE A 348 -14.38 34.74 30.34
CA PHE A 348 -15.75 34.38 30.64
C PHE A 348 -16.49 34.00 29.36
N LYS A 349 -17.14 32.82 29.37
CA LYS A 349 -18.06 32.42 28.30
C LYS A 349 -19.25 33.40 28.28
N THR A 350 -19.43 34.12 27.19
CA THR A 350 -20.68 34.83 26.90
C THR A 350 -21.80 33.79 26.82
N LYS A 351 -22.86 33.98 27.63
CA LYS A 351 -24.00 33.06 27.75
C LYS A 351 -24.86 33.05 26.51
#